data_AF-A0A976PGL2-F1
#
_entry.id   AF-A0A976PGL2-F1
#
_cell.length_a   1.000
_cell.length_b   1.000
_cell.length_c   1.000
_cell.angle_alpha   90.00
_cell.angle_beta   90.00
_cell.angle_gamma   90.00
#
_symmetry.space_group_name_H-M   'P 1'
#
loop_
_entity.id
_entity.type
_entity.pdbx_description
1 polymer ?
#
loop_
_entity_poly.entity_id
_entity_poly.type
_entity_poly.pdbx_seq_one_letter_code
_entity_poly.pdbx_strand_id
1 'polypeptide(L)'
;MSRVVLFSTLVLSLIFGGCTTVNKSQRNGSIDIVVQSHLKAEIDVDMNRVLKGTATESVLFGFITLNSNNHFADGVSYNGGDGGSIFFGGLTDKAKAAAAYVAVKKAKDVDVIVAPQYVIKTKSVLGLYKKVTATVTGYAGTIKRFKKI
;
A
#
# COMPACT_ATOMS: atom_id res chain seq x y z
N MET A 1 -47.10 24.34 36.11
CA MET A 1 -46.73 23.84 34.76
C MET A 1 -45.66 24.68 34.04
N SER A 2 -45.50 25.99 34.29
CA SER A 2 -44.51 26.80 33.52
C SER A 2 -43.03 26.55 33.85
N ARG A 3 -42.67 26.14 35.08
CA ARG A 3 -41.25 25.93 35.47
C ARG A 3 -40.60 24.69 34.84
N VAL A 4 -41.38 23.63 34.59
CA VAL A 4 -40.88 22.39 33.96
C VAL A 4 -40.67 22.59 32.45
N VAL A 5 -41.55 23.37 31.80
CA VAL A 5 -41.42 23.72 30.38
C VAL A 5 -40.20 24.63 30.14
N LEU A 6 -39.92 25.57 31.06
CA LEU A 6 -38.75 26.46 30.98
C LEU A 6 -37.41 25.73 31.15
N PHE A 7 -37.36 24.70 31.99
CA PHE A 7 -36.16 23.87 32.13
C PHE A 7 -35.95 22.96 30.91
N SER A 8 -37.04 22.45 30.31
CA SER A 8 -36.96 21.60 29.12
C SER A 8 -36.48 22.35 27.88
N THR A 9 -36.83 23.63 27.72
CA THR A 9 -36.38 24.45 26.58
C THR A 9 -34.93 24.89 26.70
N LEU A 10 -34.43 25.10 27.92
CA LEU A 10 -33.02 25.43 28.18
C LEU A 10 -32.08 24.23 27.94
N VAL A 11 -32.50 23.03 28.31
CA VAL A 11 -31.69 21.81 28.07
C VAL A 11 -31.63 21.48 26.57
N LEU A 12 -32.69 21.76 25.81
CA LEU A 12 -32.72 21.51 24.37
C LEU A 12 -31.81 22.48 23.57
N SER A 13 -31.55 23.69 24.06
CA SER A 13 -30.70 24.66 23.36
C SER A 13 -29.20 24.35 23.49
N LEU A 14 -28.78 23.65 24.56
CA LEU A 14 -27.38 23.24 24.73
C LEU A 14 -26.96 22.10 23.79
N ILE A 15 -27.89 21.30 23.27
CA ILE A 15 -27.59 20.15 22.40
C ILE A 15 -27.32 20.60 20.95
N PHE A 16 -27.83 21.78 20.55
CA PHE A 16 -27.52 22.39 19.24
C PHE A 16 -26.25 23.26 19.23
N GLY A 17 -25.53 23.36 20.35
CA GLY A 17 -24.22 23.98 20.45
C GLY A 17 -23.13 23.11 19.84
N GLY A 18 -23.16 22.93 18.51
CA GLY A 18 -22.12 22.22 17.78
C GLY A 18 -20.77 22.91 17.94
N CYS A 19 -19.77 22.17 18.40
CA CYS A 19 -18.38 22.62 18.45
C CYS A 19 -17.88 22.77 17.01
N THR A 20 -17.88 23.99 16.46
CA THR A 20 -17.29 24.29 15.15
C THR A 20 -15.78 24.21 15.26
N THR A 21 -15.21 23.07 14.86
CA THR A 21 -13.76 22.91 14.73
C THR A 21 -13.32 23.56 13.41
N VAL A 22 -12.75 24.76 13.49
CA VAL A 22 -12.21 25.46 12.32
C VAL A 22 -10.84 24.88 12.00
N ASN A 23 -10.80 23.92 11.08
CA ASN A 23 -9.55 23.40 10.53
C ASN A 23 -9.03 24.37 9.47
N LYS A 24 -7.97 25.12 9.80
CA LYS A 24 -7.23 25.90 8.81
C LYS A 24 -6.31 24.94 8.06
N SER A 25 -6.50 24.81 6.75
CA SER A 25 -5.60 24.04 5.90
C SER A 25 -4.21 24.68 5.91
N GLN A 26 -3.31 24.20 6.76
CA GLN A 26 -1.90 24.41 6.53
C GLN A 26 -1.50 23.44 5.42
N ARG A 27 -0.98 23.94 4.29
CA ARG A 27 -0.25 23.07 3.36
C ARG A 27 1.01 22.61 4.08
N ASN A 28 0.91 21.55 4.86
CA ASN A 28 2.04 20.71 5.24
C ASN A 28 2.19 19.60 4.21
N GLY A 29 2.22 19.97 2.92
CA GLY A 29 2.93 19.11 1.99
C GLY A 29 4.35 19.07 2.52
N SER A 30 4.80 17.92 3.03
CA SER A 30 6.23 17.66 3.03
C SER A 30 6.71 18.08 1.65
N ILE A 31 7.67 19.00 1.58
CA ILE A 31 8.31 19.30 0.32
C ILE A 31 9.03 18.00 -0.03
N ASP A 32 8.35 17.16 -0.79
CA ASP A 32 8.90 15.96 -1.38
C ASP A 32 9.81 16.49 -2.48
N ILE A 33 11.02 16.88 -2.08
CA ILE A 33 12.08 17.25 -3.01
C ILE A 33 12.49 15.93 -3.67
N VAL A 34 11.69 15.48 -4.62
CA VAL A 34 12.07 14.41 -5.53
C VAL A 34 13.14 15.02 -6.43
N VAL A 35 14.39 14.95 -5.99
CA VAL A 35 15.55 15.31 -6.81
C VAL A 35 15.62 14.27 -7.93
N GLN A 36 14.94 14.55 -9.05
CA GLN A 36 15.08 13.78 -10.28
C GLN A 36 16.45 14.08 -10.90
N SER A 37 17.49 13.48 -10.33
CA SER A 37 18.80 13.42 -10.99
C SER A 37 18.73 12.36 -12.08
N HIS A 38 19.00 12.76 -13.31
CA HIS A 38 19.06 11.84 -14.45
C HIS A 38 20.35 11.02 -14.35
N LEU A 39 20.30 9.92 -13.59
CA LEU A 39 21.39 8.97 -13.45
C LEU A 39 21.09 7.74 -14.32
N LYS A 40 22.05 7.34 -15.16
CA LYS A 40 22.03 6.02 -15.82
C LYS A 40 22.64 5.00 -14.87
N ALA A 41 21.83 4.07 -14.37
CA ALA A 41 22.34 2.91 -13.65
C ALA A 41 22.70 1.79 -14.65
N GLU A 42 23.87 1.20 -14.49
CA GLU A 42 24.21 -0.04 -15.19
C GLU A 42 23.87 -1.23 -14.31
N ILE A 43 22.97 -2.08 -14.81
CA ILE A 43 22.44 -3.24 -14.11
C ILE A 43 23.04 -4.49 -14.75
N ASP A 44 23.74 -5.28 -13.94
CA ASP A 44 24.19 -6.61 -14.30
C ASP A 44 23.09 -7.62 -13.99
N VAL A 45 22.71 -8.45 -14.96
CA VAL A 45 21.57 -9.35 -14.88
C VAL A 45 22.04 -10.79 -14.93
N ASP A 46 21.84 -11.51 -13.84
CA ASP A 46 22.15 -12.93 -13.78
C ASP A 46 20.96 -13.74 -14.28
N MET A 47 21.01 -14.15 -15.56
CA MET A 47 19.97 -14.96 -16.19
C MET A 47 19.88 -16.40 -15.65
N ASN A 48 20.91 -16.88 -14.93
CA ASN A 48 20.88 -18.21 -14.30
C ASN A 48 20.19 -18.18 -12.93
N ARG A 49 20.01 -16.99 -12.35
CA ARG A 49 19.48 -16.81 -11.00
C ARG A 49 18.06 -16.24 -11.03
N VAL A 50 17.10 -17.16 -10.99
CA VAL A 50 15.68 -16.81 -10.91
C VAL A 50 15.28 -16.50 -9.47
N LEU A 51 14.74 -15.31 -9.27
CA LEU A 51 14.11 -14.86 -8.04
C LEU A 51 12.66 -15.30 -8.00
N LYS A 52 12.21 -15.76 -6.83
CA LYS A 52 10.82 -16.14 -6.60
C LYS A 52 10.37 -15.74 -5.21
N GLY A 53 9.27 -15.01 -5.15
CA GLY A 53 8.61 -14.63 -3.92
C GLY A 53 7.12 -14.91 -3.99
N THR A 54 6.54 -15.36 -2.89
CA THR A 54 5.10 -15.61 -2.79
C THR A 54 4.62 -15.02 -1.47
N ALA A 55 3.54 -14.27 -1.53
CA ALA A 55 2.89 -13.68 -0.38
C ALA A 55 1.37 -13.79 -0.52
N THR A 56 0.68 -13.83 0.62
CA THR A 56 -0.77 -13.98 0.67
C THR A 56 -1.35 -12.97 1.62
N GLU A 57 -2.40 -12.29 1.17
CA GLU A 57 -3.18 -11.32 1.90
C GLU A 57 -4.64 -11.81 1.93
N SER A 58 -5.33 -11.66 3.06
CA SER A 58 -6.76 -12.00 3.12
C SER A 58 -7.54 -11.08 4.02
N VAL A 59 -8.74 -10.75 3.57
CA VAL A 59 -9.70 -9.87 4.24
C VAL A 59 -11.05 -10.57 4.34
N LEU A 60 -11.73 -10.31 5.46
CA LEU A 60 -13.09 -10.72 5.76
C LEU A 60 -13.97 -9.48 5.89
N PHE A 61 -15.18 -9.55 5.34
CA PHE A 61 -16.16 -8.46 5.23
C PHE A 61 -15.64 -7.17 4.57
N GLY A 62 -14.49 -7.21 3.91
CA GLY A 62 -13.85 -6.03 3.30
C GLY A 62 -13.12 -5.11 4.26
N PHE A 63 -13.16 -5.34 5.58
CA PHE A 63 -12.47 -4.49 6.57
C PHE A 63 -11.66 -5.26 7.63
N ILE A 64 -11.96 -6.53 7.89
CA ILE A 64 -11.21 -7.35 8.85
C ILE A 64 -10.08 -8.05 8.12
N THR A 65 -8.84 -7.60 8.32
CA THR A 65 -7.67 -8.29 7.74
C THR A 65 -7.36 -9.54 8.56
N LEU A 66 -7.51 -10.72 7.96
CA LEU A 66 -7.28 -12.01 8.63
C LEU A 66 -5.84 -12.51 8.49
N ASN A 67 -5.23 -12.25 7.33
CA ASN A 67 -3.85 -12.66 7.05
C ASN A 67 -3.19 -11.52 6.30
N SER A 68 -2.20 -10.89 6.94
CA SER A 68 -1.40 -9.82 6.37
C SER A 68 0.06 -10.15 6.54
N ASN A 69 0.86 -9.87 5.52
CA ASN A 69 2.31 -9.85 5.68
C ASN A 69 2.70 -8.60 6.47
N ASN A 70 3.83 -8.65 7.18
CA ASN A 70 4.33 -7.53 7.99
C ASN A 70 5.46 -6.76 7.29
N HIS A 71 5.88 -7.22 6.11
CA HIS A 71 6.98 -6.66 5.35
C HIS A 71 6.59 -6.52 3.89
N PHE A 72 6.89 -5.35 3.33
CA PHE A 72 6.50 -4.95 1.99
C PHE A 72 7.68 -4.25 1.32
N ALA A 73 7.87 -4.50 0.03
CA ALA A 73 8.80 -3.71 -0.77
C ALA A 73 8.13 -2.38 -1.10
N ASP A 74 8.78 -1.28 -0.74
CA ASP A 74 8.29 0.07 -1.02
C ASP A 74 8.45 0.39 -2.52
N GLY A 75 7.59 1.27 -3.04
CA GLY A 75 7.60 1.68 -4.45
C GLY A 75 7.08 0.62 -5.45
N VAL A 76 6.56 -0.51 -4.98
CA VAL A 76 5.89 -1.51 -5.84
C VAL A 76 4.46 -1.05 -6.14
N SER A 77 4.29 -0.02 -6.96
CA SER A 77 3.01 0.32 -7.58
C SER A 77 3.06 -0.04 -9.07
N TYR A 78 2.17 -0.94 -9.50
CA TYR A 78 2.00 -1.27 -10.91
C TYR A 78 0.67 -0.68 -11.36
N ASN A 79 0.76 0.34 -12.22
CA ASN A 79 -0.22 1.38 -12.55
C ASN A 79 -0.10 2.59 -11.62
N GLY A 80 0.43 3.70 -12.17
CA GLY A 80 0.43 5.03 -11.56
C GLY A 80 -0.97 5.63 -11.39
N GLY A 81 -1.88 4.86 -10.83
CA GLY A 81 -3.17 5.34 -10.36
C GLY A 81 -3.00 5.73 -8.90
N ASP A 82 -2.87 7.03 -8.67
CA ASP A 82 -3.03 7.70 -7.37
C ASP A 82 -4.52 7.64 -6.92
N GLY A 83 -5.09 6.44 -7.01
CA GLY A 83 -6.52 6.14 -6.89
C GLY A 83 -6.74 5.14 -5.77
N GLY A 84 -6.35 5.55 -4.56
CA GLY A 84 -6.60 4.81 -3.33
C GLY A 84 -8.10 4.58 -3.12
N SER A 85 -8.61 3.46 -3.62
CA SER A 85 -9.82 2.87 -3.06
C SER A 85 -9.47 2.40 -1.66
N ILE A 86 -9.82 3.22 -0.66
CA ILE A 86 -9.65 3.00 0.77
C ILE A 86 -10.22 1.63 1.21
N PHE A 87 -11.12 1.05 0.43
CA PHE A 87 -11.85 -0.18 0.79
C PHE A 87 -11.48 -1.44 -0.01
N PHE A 88 -10.98 -1.35 -1.26
CA PHE A 88 -10.80 -2.55 -2.08
C PHE A 88 -9.58 -2.57 -3.02
N GLY A 89 -8.91 -1.44 -3.25
CA GLY A 89 -7.79 -1.34 -4.19
C GLY A 89 -6.48 -1.92 -3.67
N GLY A 90 -6.21 -1.81 -2.36
CA GLY A 90 -4.89 -2.08 -1.81
C GLY A 90 -4.51 -3.54 -1.54
N LEU A 91 -5.45 -4.49 -1.53
CA LEU A 91 -5.12 -5.86 -1.08
C LEU A 91 -4.21 -6.60 -2.07
N THR A 92 -4.43 -6.39 -3.37
CA THR A 92 -3.61 -6.99 -4.42
C THR A 92 -2.22 -6.35 -4.46
N ASP A 93 -2.13 -5.03 -4.29
CA ASP A 93 -0.86 -4.33 -4.31
C ASP A 93 -0.03 -4.61 -3.06
N LYS A 94 -0.66 -4.74 -1.89
CA LYS A 94 -0.03 -5.28 -0.68
C LYS A 94 0.52 -6.68 -0.90
N ALA A 95 -0.26 -7.59 -1.50
CA ALA A 95 0.20 -8.94 -1.79
C ALA A 95 1.41 -8.94 -2.76
N LYS A 96 1.39 -8.09 -3.80
CA LYS A 96 2.52 -7.95 -4.74
C LYS A 96 3.76 -7.37 -4.06
N ALA A 97 3.61 -6.32 -3.26
CA ALA A 97 4.70 -5.68 -2.52
C ALA A 97 5.33 -6.66 -1.51
N ALA A 98 4.51 -7.44 -0.82
CA ALA A 98 4.99 -8.49 0.07
C ALA A 98 5.71 -9.62 -0.70
N ALA A 99 5.18 -10.03 -1.85
CA ALA A 99 5.82 -11.05 -2.69
C ALA A 99 7.19 -10.58 -3.21
N ALA A 100 7.29 -9.31 -3.62
CA ALA A 100 8.55 -8.68 -4.03
C ALA A 100 9.55 -8.61 -2.88
N TYR A 101 9.12 -8.21 -1.68
CA TYR A 101 9.97 -8.22 -0.48
C TYR A 101 10.55 -9.61 -0.23
N VAL A 102 9.70 -10.65 -0.27
CA VAL A 102 10.13 -12.03 -0.07
C VAL A 102 11.10 -12.49 -1.15
N ALA A 103 10.90 -12.09 -2.41
CA ALA A 103 11.79 -12.46 -3.52
C ALA A 103 13.19 -11.85 -3.35
N VAL A 104 13.26 -10.55 -3.02
CA VAL A 104 14.53 -9.85 -2.82
C VAL A 104 15.20 -10.31 -1.52
N LYS A 105 14.46 -10.40 -0.40
CA LYS A 105 15.04 -10.75 0.91
C LYS A 105 15.64 -12.15 0.95
N LYS A 106 15.09 -13.10 0.18
CA LYS A 106 15.64 -14.46 0.06
C LYS A 106 16.93 -14.50 -0.76
N ALA A 107 17.17 -13.50 -1.59
CA ALA A 107 18.33 -13.42 -2.44
C ALA A 107 19.40 -12.52 -1.80
N LYS A 108 20.62 -13.05 -1.63
CA LYS A 108 21.78 -12.21 -1.30
C LYS A 108 22.19 -11.36 -2.50
N ASP A 109 22.62 -10.13 -2.25
CA ASP A 109 23.27 -9.25 -3.24
C ASP A 109 22.42 -8.93 -4.47
N VAL A 110 21.11 -8.75 -4.26
CA VAL A 110 20.16 -8.34 -5.29
C VAL A 110 19.59 -6.98 -4.93
N ASP A 111 19.67 -6.05 -5.88
CA ASP A 111 19.13 -4.70 -5.73
C ASP A 111 17.79 -4.56 -6.45
N VAL A 112 17.63 -5.23 -7.60
CA VAL A 112 16.45 -5.10 -8.48
C VAL A 112 16.02 -6.46 -9.01
N ILE A 113 14.71 -6.67 -9.14
CA ILE A 113 14.14 -7.80 -9.88
C ILE A 113 13.99 -7.38 -11.34
N VAL A 114 14.71 -8.03 -12.24
CA VAL A 114 14.64 -7.74 -13.69
C VAL A 114 13.57 -8.59 -14.34
N ALA A 115 12.77 -7.97 -15.21
CA ALA A 115 11.62 -8.57 -15.89
C ALA A 115 10.66 -9.33 -14.93
N PRO A 116 10.13 -8.67 -13.88
CA PRO A 116 9.25 -9.33 -12.93
C PRO A 116 7.92 -9.72 -13.58
N GLN A 117 7.52 -10.97 -13.39
CA GLN A 117 6.23 -11.51 -13.78
C GLN A 117 5.42 -11.85 -12.53
N TYR A 118 4.20 -11.33 -12.45
CA TYR A 118 3.30 -11.56 -11.33
C TYR A 118 2.17 -12.51 -11.70
N VAL A 119 1.99 -13.55 -10.90
CA VAL A 119 0.82 -14.44 -10.93
C VAL A 119 -0.03 -14.14 -9.70
N ILE A 120 -1.25 -13.65 -9.93
CA ILE A 120 -2.19 -13.26 -8.88
C ILE A 120 -3.31 -14.29 -8.83
N LYS A 121 -3.48 -14.93 -7.68
CA LYS A 121 -4.60 -15.87 -7.43
C LYS A 121 -5.54 -15.22 -6.43
N THR A 122 -6.71 -14.80 -6.92
CA THR A 122 -7.78 -14.24 -6.10
C THR A 122 -8.82 -15.33 -5.85
N LYS A 123 -9.09 -15.62 -4.58
CA LYS A 123 -10.24 -16.42 -4.16
C LYS A 123 -11.21 -15.52 -3.42
N SER A 124 -12.46 -15.48 -3.87
CA SER A 124 -13.53 -14.82 -3.14
C SER A 124 -14.63 -15.81 -2.83
N VAL A 125 -15.14 -15.78 -1.60
CA VAL A 125 -16.27 -16.59 -1.15
C VAL A 125 -17.40 -15.64 -0.78
N LEU A 126 -18.47 -15.66 -1.56
CA LEU A 126 -19.75 -14.98 -1.27
C LEU A 126 -19.64 -13.48 -0.95
N GLY A 127 -18.58 -12.80 -1.41
CA GLY A 127 -18.30 -11.39 -1.09
C GLY A 127 -17.84 -11.13 0.36
N LEU A 128 -17.91 -12.13 1.23
CA LEU A 128 -17.55 -12.03 2.64
C LEU A 128 -16.06 -12.32 2.88
N TYR A 129 -15.46 -13.19 2.09
CA TYR A 129 -14.04 -13.52 2.21
C TYR A 129 -13.33 -13.26 0.89
N LYS A 130 -12.18 -12.58 0.96
CA LYS A 130 -11.29 -12.37 -0.19
C LYS A 130 -9.87 -12.69 0.22
N LYS A 131 -9.25 -13.62 -0.51
CA LYS A 131 -7.85 -14.01 -0.36
C LYS A 131 -7.13 -13.75 -1.66
N VAL A 132 -6.04 -13.00 -1.60
CA VAL A 132 -5.17 -12.71 -2.73
C VAL A 132 -3.80 -13.29 -2.44
N THR A 133 -3.36 -14.22 -3.28
CA THR A 133 -2.00 -14.75 -3.26
C THR A 133 -1.27 -14.22 -4.48
N ALA A 134 -0.21 -13.45 -4.26
CA ALA A 134 0.67 -12.97 -5.33
C ALA A 134 1.96 -13.79 -5.33
N THR A 135 2.39 -14.21 -6.52
CA THR A 135 3.71 -14.80 -6.75
C THR A 135 4.44 -13.95 -7.77
N VAL A 136 5.67 -13.56 -7.46
CA VAL A 136 6.56 -12.85 -8.38
C VAL A 136 7.70 -13.77 -8.78
N THR A 137 8.05 -13.74 -10.06
CA THR A 137 9.25 -14.37 -10.61
C THR A 137 10.01 -13.38 -11.49
N GLY A 138 11.34 -13.42 -11.47
CA GLY A 138 12.17 -12.58 -12.34
C GLY A 138 13.64 -12.94 -12.19
N TYR A 139 14.53 -12.17 -12.80
CA TYR A 139 15.97 -12.40 -12.70
C TYR A 139 16.61 -11.47 -11.68
N ALA A 140 17.72 -11.92 -11.08
CA ALA A 140 18.51 -11.12 -10.18
C ALA A 140 19.25 -10.01 -10.93
N GLY A 141 19.02 -8.75 -10.54
CA GLY A 141 19.76 -7.59 -11.00
C GLY A 141 20.57 -6.95 -9.88
N THR A 142 21.83 -6.60 -10.17
CA THR A 142 22.74 -5.89 -9.25
C THR A 142 23.23 -4.61 -9.91
N ILE A 143 23.18 -3.50 -9.20
CA ILE A 143 23.64 -2.20 -9.71
C ILE A 143 25.16 -2.13 -9.57
N LYS A 144 25.88 -1.98 -10.69
CA LYS A 144 27.36 -1.89 -10.67
C LYS A 144 27.86 -0.47 -10.54
N ARG A 145 27.18 0.48 -11.20
CA ARG A 145 27.62 1.87 -11.28
C ARG A 145 26.49 2.82 -11.64
N PHE A 146 26.58 4.04 -11.15
CA PHE A 146 25.78 5.17 -11.58
C PHE A 146 26.63 6.07 -12.47
N LYS A 147 26.14 6.39 -13.68
CA LYS A 147 26.71 7.41 -14.55
C LYS A 147 25.80 8.63 -14.52
N LYS A 148 26.38 9.80 -14.26
CA LYS A 148 25.69 11.08 -14.41
C LYS A 148 25.48 11.33 -15.91
N ILE A 149 24.24 11.61 -16.31
CA ILE A 149 23.94 12.11 -17.66
C ILE A 149 24.31 13.58 -17.74
#